data_AF-A0A962HRL6-F1
#
_entry.id   AF-A0A962HRL6-F1
#
_cell.length_a   1.000
_cell.length_b   1.000
_cell.length_c   1.000
_cell.angle_alpha   90.00
_cell.angle_beta   90.00
_cell.angle_gamma   90.00
#
_symmetry.space_group_name_H-M   'P 1'
#
loop_
_entity.id
_entity.type
_entity.pdbx_description
1 polymer ?
#
loop_
_entity_poly.entity_id
_entity_poly.type
_entity_poly.pdbx_seq_one_letter_code
_entity_poly.pdbx_strand_id
1 'polypeptide(L)'
;MVLAQMAQRISGRFHQRFALRLLVLVLASGTAISAVPEIATELALEPSMLTGDVAELAPTAVAARSRTEQLPKLVLRAARRSGTVFWLTSQLPAAAAKIADPALLIEKGRHLAVDLYLLRDGAAKAILPATALPGFFGMHTAVYALPDPLRAGDQMIARVTATGRGAEDLQLRVAGLADTLALGATHARTITLAFGALAAMSLGALVIWLVLKERIFLLYCALFTLQALYILFL
;
A
#
# COMPACT_ATOMS: atom_id res chain seq x y z
N MET A 1 -28.21 -54.19 19.91
CA MET A 1 -28.02 -53.95 18.45
C MET A 1 -28.82 -52.75 17.92
N VAL A 2 -30.10 -52.58 18.30
CA VAL A 2 -30.97 -51.48 17.81
C VAL A 2 -30.48 -50.08 18.22
N LEU A 3 -29.94 -49.90 19.44
CA LEU A 3 -29.39 -48.62 19.92
C LEU A 3 -28.16 -48.14 19.12
N ALA A 4 -27.33 -49.06 18.62
CA ALA A 4 -26.15 -48.72 17.81
C ALA A 4 -26.55 -48.24 16.40
N GLN A 5 -27.55 -48.88 15.78
CA GLN A 5 -28.11 -48.42 14.50
C GLN A 5 -28.82 -47.07 14.61
N MET A 6 -29.44 -46.78 15.75
CA MET A 6 -30.15 -45.51 15.97
C MET A 6 -29.16 -44.35 16.19
N ALA A 7 -28.07 -44.56 16.93
CA ALA A 7 -26.99 -43.58 17.07
C ALA A 7 -26.30 -43.27 15.73
N GLN A 8 -26.12 -44.28 14.88
CA GLN A 8 -25.50 -44.12 13.56
C GLN A 8 -26.39 -43.31 12.59
N ARG A 9 -27.72 -43.45 12.68
CA ARG A 9 -28.68 -42.66 11.88
C ARG A 9 -28.80 -41.19 12.31
N ILE A 10 -28.63 -40.90 13.61
CA ILE A 10 -28.72 -39.51 14.13
C ILE A 10 -27.45 -38.72 13.76
N SER A 11 -26.28 -39.37 13.79
CA SER A 11 -25.01 -38.77 13.37
C SER A 11 -25.05 -38.27 11.91
N GLY A 12 -25.55 -39.08 10.97
CA GLY A 12 -25.55 -38.72 9.54
C GLY A 12 -26.39 -37.50 9.19
N ARG A 13 -27.57 -37.34 9.81
CA ARG A 13 -28.46 -36.19 9.52
C ARG A 13 -27.95 -34.87 10.11
N PHE A 14 -27.22 -34.93 11.23
CA PHE A 14 -26.66 -33.72 11.84
C PHE A 14 -25.51 -33.15 11.00
N HIS A 15 -24.63 -34.03 10.50
CA HIS A 15 -23.50 -33.65 9.66
C HIS A 15 -23.96 -33.04 8.33
N GLN A 16 -24.98 -33.61 7.69
CA GLN A 16 -25.53 -33.10 6.42
C GLN A 16 -26.13 -31.70 6.57
N ARG A 17 -26.93 -31.46 7.62
CA ARG A 17 -27.56 -30.16 7.85
C ARG A 17 -26.56 -29.07 8.22
N PHE A 18 -25.51 -29.44 8.96
CA PHE A 18 -24.45 -28.51 9.33
C PHE A 18 -23.60 -28.12 8.12
N ALA A 19 -23.18 -29.10 7.31
CA ALA A 19 -22.42 -28.85 6.08
C ALA A 19 -23.19 -27.99 5.07
N LEU A 20 -24.50 -28.25 4.89
CA LEU A 20 -25.34 -27.48 3.97
C LEU A 20 -25.50 -26.01 4.41
N ARG A 21 -25.68 -25.76 5.72
CA ARG A 21 -25.79 -24.40 6.25
C ARG A 21 -24.48 -23.63 6.13
N LEU A 22 -23.34 -24.29 6.34
CA LEU A 22 -22.03 -23.68 6.17
C LEU A 22 -21.78 -23.32 4.70
N LEU A 23 -22.14 -24.20 3.76
CA LEU A 23 -21.99 -23.98 2.32
C LEU A 23 -22.83 -22.79 1.84
N VAL A 24 -24.11 -22.71 2.27
CA VAL A 24 -25.00 -21.61 1.90
C VAL A 24 -24.52 -20.28 2.47
N LEU A 25 -23.97 -20.27 3.69
CA LEU A 25 -23.38 -19.07 4.28
C LEU A 25 -22.17 -18.57 3.47
N VAL A 26 -21.30 -19.49 3.03
CA VAL A 26 -20.11 -19.16 2.21
C VAL A 26 -20.50 -18.64 0.82
N LEU A 27 -21.50 -19.24 0.18
CA LEU A 27 -21.99 -18.82 -1.14
C LEU A 27 -22.70 -17.45 -1.12
N ALA A 28 -23.40 -17.10 -0.03
CA ALA A 28 -24.10 -15.83 0.09
C ALA A 28 -23.15 -14.61 0.23
N SER A 29 -21.89 -14.84 0.63
CA SER A 29 -20.88 -13.78 0.77
C SER A 29 -20.13 -13.39 -0.51
N GLY A 30 -20.39 -14.06 -1.63
CA GLY A 30 -19.49 -14.05 -2.80
C GLY A 30 -19.63 -12.95 -3.84
N THR A 31 -20.60 -12.02 -3.77
CA THR A 31 -20.92 -11.17 -4.92
C THR A 31 -20.92 -9.67 -4.62
N ALA A 32 -19.72 -9.07 -4.66
CA ALA A 32 -19.55 -7.67 -5.06
C ALA A 32 -18.10 -7.47 -5.51
N ILE A 33 -17.80 -7.82 -6.77
CA ILE A 33 -16.58 -7.34 -7.41
C ILE A 33 -16.88 -5.90 -7.83
N SER A 34 -16.55 -4.95 -6.95
CA SER A 34 -16.61 -3.54 -7.30
C SER A 34 -15.49 -3.23 -8.28
N ALA A 35 -15.80 -2.48 -9.35
CA ALA A 35 -14.79 -1.92 -10.23
C ALA A 35 -13.82 -1.07 -9.39
N VAL A 36 -12.52 -1.26 -9.59
CA VAL A 36 -11.50 -0.43 -8.95
C VAL A 36 -11.62 0.97 -9.53
N PRO A 37 -11.88 2.02 -8.72
CA PRO A 37 -11.94 3.38 -9.23
C PRO A 37 -10.56 3.77 -9.78
N GLU A 38 -10.50 4.15 -11.04
CA GLU A 38 -9.29 4.71 -11.63
C GLU A 38 -9.08 6.14 -11.13
N ILE A 39 -7.85 6.49 -10.72
CA ILE A 39 -7.53 7.87 -10.32
C ILE A 39 -7.58 8.73 -11.58
N ALA A 40 -8.60 9.58 -11.70
CA ALA A 40 -8.87 10.36 -12.91
C ALA A 40 -7.80 11.41 -13.22
N THR A 41 -6.96 11.80 -12.26
CA THR A 41 -5.88 12.76 -12.48
C THR A 41 -4.71 12.48 -11.57
N GLU A 42 -3.68 11.84 -12.13
CA GLU A 42 -2.43 11.59 -11.45
C GLU A 42 -1.26 12.16 -12.26
N LEU A 43 -0.41 12.95 -11.59
CA LEU A 43 0.72 13.62 -12.21
C LEU A 43 2.01 13.08 -11.61
N ALA A 44 2.82 12.40 -12.42
CA ALA A 44 4.16 11.99 -12.03
C ALA A 44 5.07 13.23 -11.93
N LEU A 45 5.85 13.30 -10.86
CA LEU A 45 6.89 14.31 -10.68
C LEU A 45 8.25 13.72 -11.07
N GLU A 46 9.09 14.51 -11.73
CA GLU A 46 10.48 14.14 -11.98
C GLU A 46 11.36 14.77 -10.89
N PRO A 47 11.79 14.01 -9.86
CA PRO A 47 12.67 14.54 -8.84
C PRO A 47 14.11 14.64 -9.36
N SER A 48 14.73 15.78 -9.10
CA SER A 48 16.18 15.95 -9.25
C SER A 48 16.86 15.80 -7.90
N MET A 49 18.08 15.26 -7.89
CA MET A 49 18.76 14.84 -6.67
C MET A 49 19.95 15.73 -6.35
N LEU A 50 20.04 16.17 -5.10
CA LEU A 50 21.21 16.84 -4.54
C LEU A 50 21.91 15.88 -3.56
N THR A 51 23.16 15.55 -3.88
CA THR A 51 24.05 14.70 -3.07
C THR A 51 25.28 15.48 -2.60
N GLY A 52 26.03 14.90 -1.66
CA GLY A 52 27.24 15.49 -1.08
C GLY A 52 27.07 15.85 0.40
N ASP A 53 27.85 16.82 0.87
CA ASP A 53 27.78 17.37 2.22
C ASP A 53 26.58 18.32 2.37
N VAL A 54 25.38 17.75 2.21
CA VAL A 54 24.11 18.48 2.19
C VAL A 54 23.15 18.01 3.28
N ALA A 55 23.59 17.05 4.11
CA ALA A 55 22.75 16.40 5.11
C ALA A 55 22.17 17.38 6.15
N GLU A 56 22.90 18.46 6.44
CA GLU A 56 22.55 19.49 7.43
C GLU A 56 21.98 20.78 6.81
N LEU A 57 21.87 20.86 5.48
CA LEU A 57 21.33 22.05 4.83
C LEU A 57 19.85 22.27 5.19
N ALA A 58 19.50 23.52 5.48
CA ALA A 58 18.12 23.92 5.63
C ALA A 58 17.36 23.76 4.28
N PRO A 59 16.05 23.43 4.28
CA PRO A 59 15.29 23.25 3.05
C PRO A 59 15.33 24.45 2.10
N THR A 60 15.36 25.68 2.63
CA THR A 60 15.47 26.91 1.84
C THR A 60 16.82 27.04 1.13
N ALA A 61 17.91 26.59 1.76
CA ALA A 61 19.24 26.58 1.14
C ALA A 61 19.33 25.53 0.01
N VAL A 62 18.72 24.36 0.23
CA VAL A 62 18.58 23.31 -0.80
C VAL A 62 17.81 23.85 -2.01
N ALA A 63 16.70 24.55 -1.77
CA ALA A 63 15.93 25.19 -2.84
C ALA A 63 16.76 26.19 -3.64
N ALA A 64 17.47 27.10 -2.97
CA ALA A 64 18.31 28.09 -3.63
C ALA A 64 19.36 27.43 -4.53
N ARG A 65 20.06 26.41 -4.00
CA ARG A 65 21.07 25.66 -4.74
C ARG A 65 20.51 24.93 -5.96
N SER A 66 19.34 24.31 -5.81
CA SER A 66 18.67 23.59 -6.92
C SER A 66 18.27 24.48 -8.11
N ARG A 67 18.19 25.80 -7.92
CA ARG A 67 17.90 26.76 -9.00
C ARG A 67 19.16 27.18 -9.77
N THR A 68 20.30 27.17 -9.10
CA THR A 68 21.58 27.62 -9.68
C THR A 68 22.32 26.46 -10.32
N GLU A 69 22.20 25.25 -9.77
CA GLU A 69 22.91 24.07 -10.24
C GLU A 69 21.99 23.17 -11.05
N GLN A 70 22.48 22.68 -12.19
CA GLN A 70 21.80 21.63 -12.93
C GLN A 70 21.97 20.30 -12.18
N LEU A 71 20.90 19.87 -11.51
CA LEU A 71 20.90 18.66 -10.70
C LEU A 71 20.76 17.41 -11.58
N PRO A 72 21.50 16.33 -11.30
CA PRO A 72 21.34 15.07 -11.99
C PRO A 72 19.98 14.41 -11.68
N LYS A 73 19.51 13.58 -12.60
CA LYS A 73 18.34 12.71 -12.37
C LYS A 73 18.58 11.79 -11.18
N LEU A 74 17.51 11.48 -10.44
CA LEU A 74 17.56 10.58 -9.30
C LEU A 74 18.10 9.19 -9.70
N VAL A 75 19.22 8.80 -9.06
CA VAL A 75 19.75 7.43 -9.10
C VAL A 75 19.80 6.90 -7.68
N LEU A 76 18.68 6.35 -7.22
CA LEU A 76 18.47 5.96 -5.81
C LEU A 76 19.54 4.98 -5.30
N ARG A 77 19.94 4.00 -6.13
CA ARG A 77 20.99 3.03 -5.77
C ARG A 77 22.34 3.69 -5.51
N ALA A 78 22.69 4.74 -6.26
CA ALA A 78 23.94 5.49 -6.04
C ALA A 78 23.84 6.32 -4.75
N ALA A 79 22.71 6.99 -4.52
CA ALA A 79 22.45 7.76 -3.31
C ALA A 79 22.50 6.89 -2.03
N ARG A 80 21.98 5.66 -2.10
CA ARG A 80 22.06 4.75 -0.94
C ARG A 80 23.49 4.28 -0.67
N ARG A 81 24.30 4.06 -1.70
CA ARG A 81 25.69 3.59 -1.54
C ARG A 81 26.56 4.61 -0.80
N SER A 82 26.26 5.90 -0.90
CA SER A 82 26.96 6.90 -0.09
C SER A 82 26.58 6.84 1.39
N GLY A 83 25.49 6.14 1.75
CA GLY A 83 25.07 5.96 3.14
C GLY A 83 24.59 7.23 3.82
N THR A 84 24.38 8.31 3.05
CA THR A 84 24.08 9.65 3.55
C THR A 84 22.62 10.04 3.29
N VAL A 85 22.14 11.00 4.07
CA VAL A 85 20.93 11.76 3.77
C VAL A 85 21.12 12.45 2.42
N PHE A 86 20.10 12.40 1.57
CA PHE A 86 20.08 13.14 0.30
C PHE A 86 18.79 13.93 0.17
N TRP A 87 18.83 14.96 -0.68
CA TRP A 87 17.68 15.81 -0.92
C TRP A 87 17.16 15.60 -2.34
N LEU A 88 15.84 15.61 -2.46
CA LEU A 88 15.14 15.63 -3.73
C LEU A 88 14.42 16.95 -3.87
N THR A 89 14.48 17.52 -5.06
CA THR A 89 13.73 18.71 -5.41
C THR A 89 12.92 18.44 -6.66
N SER A 90 11.66 18.85 -6.67
CA SER A 90 10.82 18.79 -7.87
C SER A 90 9.98 20.05 -7.98
N GLN A 91 9.83 20.54 -9.20
CA GLN A 91 8.91 21.64 -9.50
C GLN A 91 7.52 21.05 -9.73
N LEU A 92 6.50 21.66 -9.12
CA LEU A 92 5.14 21.23 -9.35
C LEU A 92 4.69 21.67 -10.75
N PRO A 93 4.17 20.75 -11.58
CA PRO A 93 3.64 21.11 -12.88
C PRO A 93 2.42 22.02 -12.68
N ALA A 94 2.21 22.98 -13.58
CA ALA A 94 1.06 23.90 -13.51
C ALA A 94 -0.30 23.16 -13.48
N ALA A 95 -0.37 21.94 -14.02
CA ALA A 95 -1.54 21.08 -13.95
C ALA A 95 -1.90 20.65 -12.52
N ALA A 96 -0.94 20.57 -11.60
CA ALA A 96 -1.18 20.20 -10.20
C ALA A 96 -2.05 21.24 -9.47
N ALA A 97 -2.02 22.50 -9.89
CA ALA A 97 -2.88 23.55 -9.35
C ALA A 97 -4.37 23.36 -9.67
N LYS A 98 -4.71 22.47 -10.62
CA LYS A 98 -6.08 22.15 -11.00
C LYS A 98 -6.68 20.98 -10.23
N ILE A 99 -5.88 20.26 -9.45
CA ILE A 99 -6.32 19.12 -8.66
C ILE A 99 -7.04 19.65 -7.42
N ALA A 100 -8.31 19.26 -7.24
CA ALA A 100 -9.05 19.52 -6.02
C ALA A 100 -8.46 18.68 -4.87
N ASP A 101 -8.28 19.28 -3.70
CA ASP A 101 -7.71 18.66 -2.50
C ASP A 101 -6.43 17.85 -2.78
N PRO A 102 -5.36 18.50 -3.25
CA PRO A 102 -4.18 17.79 -3.73
C PRO A 102 -3.48 17.06 -2.58
N ALA A 103 -3.08 15.83 -2.86
CA ALA A 103 -2.20 15.02 -2.03
C ALA A 103 -0.92 14.73 -2.78
N LEU A 104 0.21 14.77 -2.05
CA LEU A 104 1.45 14.21 -2.56
C LEU A 104 1.53 12.73 -2.15
N LEU A 105 1.75 11.89 -3.13
CA LEU A 105 1.98 10.46 -2.97
C LEU A 105 3.46 10.18 -3.15
N ILE A 106 4.06 9.52 -2.17
CA ILE A 106 5.44 9.07 -2.25
C ILE A 106 5.44 7.55 -2.13
N GLU A 107 5.56 6.87 -3.26
CA GLU A 107 5.79 5.43 -3.30
C GLU A 107 7.25 5.18 -2.96
N LYS A 108 7.51 4.43 -1.89
CA LYS A 108 8.86 4.22 -1.38
C LYS A 108 8.99 2.88 -0.69
N GLY A 109 10.21 2.33 -0.69
CA GLY A 109 10.54 1.19 0.16
C GLY A 109 10.40 1.51 1.66
N ARG A 110 10.02 0.51 2.47
CA ARG A 110 9.88 0.63 3.94
C ARG A 110 11.11 1.17 4.68
N HIS A 111 12.28 1.02 4.07
CA HIS A 111 13.58 1.41 4.60
C HIS A 111 13.94 2.88 4.33
N LEU A 112 13.10 3.63 3.60
CA LEU A 112 13.28 5.04 3.31
C LEU A 112 12.38 5.86 4.24
N ALA A 113 12.95 6.74 5.05
CA ALA A 113 12.25 7.81 5.74
C ALA A 113 12.30 9.07 4.89
N VAL A 114 11.18 9.78 4.76
CA VAL A 114 11.08 10.96 3.91
C VAL A 114 10.43 12.08 4.70
N ASP A 115 11.14 13.20 4.87
CA ASP A 115 10.58 14.43 5.41
C ASP A 115 10.28 15.37 4.24
N LEU A 116 9.06 15.89 4.20
CA LEU A 116 8.57 16.66 3.06
C LEU A 116 8.39 18.13 3.43
N TYR A 117 8.79 19.01 2.52
CA TYR A 117 8.68 20.45 2.65
C TYR A 117 8.10 21.04 1.37
N LEU A 118 7.12 21.94 1.52
CA LEU A 118 6.62 22.80 0.46
C LEU A 118 7.32 24.15 0.58
N LEU A 119 8.00 24.56 -0.48
CA LEU A 119 8.57 25.89 -0.57
C LEU A 119 7.61 26.81 -1.33
N ARG A 120 7.15 27.86 -0.64
CA ARG A 120 6.28 28.89 -1.17
C ARG A 120 6.78 30.26 -0.74
N ASP A 121 6.90 31.18 -1.69
CA ASP A 121 7.35 32.56 -1.43
C ASP A 121 8.68 32.64 -0.64
N GLY A 122 9.57 31.67 -0.86
CA GLY A 122 10.88 31.56 -0.18
C GLY A 122 10.84 30.93 1.22
N ALA A 123 9.66 30.65 1.78
CA ALA A 123 9.50 29.97 3.05
C ALA A 123 9.25 28.47 2.84
N ALA A 124 9.96 27.62 3.60
CA ALA A 124 9.74 26.18 3.59
C ALA A 124 8.80 25.79 4.73
N LYS A 125 7.68 25.15 4.41
CA LYS A 125 6.70 24.62 5.36
C LYS A 125 6.77 23.09 5.35
N ALA A 126 7.01 22.49 6.51
CA ALA A 126 6.98 21.04 6.65
C ALA A 126 5.56 20.51 6.43
N ILE A 127 5.45 19.40 5.71
CA ILE A 127 4.18 18.72 5.44
C ILE A 127 4.18 17.40 6.20
N LEU A 128 3.13 17.19 6.99
CA LEU A 128 2.98 15.98 7.77
C LEU A 128 2.33 14.88 6.94
N PRO A 129 2.75 13.62 7.11
CA PRO A 129 2.07 12.49 6.49
C PRO A 129 0.64 12.38 7.04
N ALA A 130 -0.34 12.24 6.15
CA ALA A 130 -1.73 12.02 6.51
C ALA A 130 -2.01 10.53 6.77
N THR A 131 -1.48 9.66 5.91
CA THR A 131 -1.60 8.20 6.05
C THR A 131 -0.51 7.48 5.25
N ALA A 132 -0.44 6.16 5.37
CA ALA A 132 0.35 5.30 4.51
C ALA A 132 -0.53 4.17 3.97
N LEU A 133 -0.50 3.97 2.66
CA LEU A 133 -1.17 2.85 2.00
C LEU A 133 -0.19 1.69 1.83
N PRO A 134 -0.59 0.45 2.15
CA PRO A 134 0.25 -0.72 1.90
C PRO A 134 0.51 -0.85 0.39
N GLY A 135 1.74 -1.19 0.05
CA GLY A 135 2.14 -1.50 -1.32
C GLY A 135 2.84 -2.86 -1.36
N PHE A 136 3.00 -3.37 -2.58
CA PHE A 136 3.58 -4.69 -2.79
C PHE A 136 5.10 -4.72 -2.55
N PHE A 137 5.64 -5.90 -2.21
CA PHE A 137 7.09 -6.15 -2.08
C PHE A 137 7.80 -5.27 -1.04
N GLY A 138 7.11 -4.89 0.04
CA GLY A 138 7.69 -4.04 1.09
C GLY A 138 7.89 -2.58 0.65
N MET A 139 7.16 -2.18 -0.39
CA MET A 139 6.90 -0.79 -0.72
C MET A 139 5.66 -0.31 0.03
N HIS A 140 5.56 1.00 0.19
CA HIS A 140 4.33 1.62 0.68
C HIS A 140 4.22 3.01 0.10
N THR A 141 2.99 3.48 -0.03
CA THR A 141 2.69 4.82 -0.54
C THR A 141 2.39 5.72 0.65
N ALA A 142 3.33 6.60 0.99
CA ALA A 142 3.08 7.64 1.99
C ALA A 142 2.25 8.76 1.35
N VAL A 143 1.13 9.10 1.98
CA VAL A 143 0.18 10.12 1.52
C VAL A 143 0.35 11.35 2.39
N TYR A 144 0.63 12.48 1.77
CA TYR A 144 0.77 13.78 2.43
C TYR A 144 -0.37 14.69 1.99
N ALA A 145 -1.17 15.15 2.94
CA ALA A 145 -2.23 16.13 2.67
C ALA A 145 -1.59 17.52 2.53
N LEU A 146 -1.86 18.20 1.42
CA LEU A 146 -1.35 19.55 1.20
C LEU A 146 -2.35 20.55 1.79
N PRO A 147 -1.91 21.43 2.71
CA PRO A 147 -2.82 22.26 3.50
C PRO A 147 -3.46 23.40 2.72
N ASP A 148 -2.89 23.77 1.57
CA ASP A 148 -3.30 24.91 0.75
C ASP A 148 -3.36 24.47 -0.72
N PRO A 149 -4.25 25.06 -1.55
CA PRO A 149 -4.24 24.79 -2.98
C PRO A 149 -2.85 25.08 -3.56
N LEU A 150 -2.38 24.17 -4.43
CA LEU A 150 -1.08 24.29 -5.07
C LEU A 150 -1.07 25.48 -6.03
N ARG A 151 0.02 26.24 -6.02
CA ARG A 151 0.26 27.35 -6.96
C ARG A 151 1.25 26.91 -8.03
N ALA A 152 1.09 27.44 -9.24
CA ALA A 152 2.10 27.26 -10.27
C ALA A 152 3.44 27.86 -9.79
N GLY A 153 4.52 27.08 -9.88
CA GLY A 153 5.85 27.48 -9.42
C GLY A 153 6.18 27.11 -7.97
N ASP A 154 5.23 26.54 -7.21
CA ASP A 154 5.55 25.92 -5.93
C ASP A 154 6.62 24.82 -6.13
N GLN A 155 7.56 24.72 -5.19
CA GLN A 155 8.65 23.74 -5.24
C GLN A 155 8.52 22.76 -4.09
N MET A 156 8.60 21.47 -4.41
CA MET A 156 8.61 20.39 -3.42
C MET A 156 10.05 19.99 -3.11
N ILE A 157 10.33 19.83 -1.83
CA ILE A 157 11.64 19.42 -1.33
C ILE A 157 11.43 18.24 -0.40
N ALA A 158 12.14 17.14 -0.64
CA ALA A 158 12.09 15.96 0.20
C ALA A 158 13.48 15.63 0.74
N ARG A 159 13.60 15.50 2.06
CA ARG A 159 14.78 14.95 2.71
C ARG A 159 14.60 13.45 2.83
N VAL A 160 15.52 12.68 2.27
CA VAL A 160 15.42 11.21 2.29
C VAL A 160 16.54 10.64 3.13
N THR A 161 16.16 9.82 4.12
CA THR A 161 17.07 9.07 4.97
C THR A 161 16.84 7.58 4.73
N ALA A 162 17.86 6.86 4.28
CA ALA A 162 17.77 5.43 4.03
C ALA A 162 18.37 4.63 5.19
N THR A 163 17.56 3.81 5.86
CA THR A 163 17.98 2.96 6.98
C THR A 163 17.70 1.49 6.69
N GLY A 164 18.75 0.71 6.43
CA GLY A 164 18.65 -0.74 6.18
C GLY A 164 18.49 -1.10 4.71
N ARG A 165 17.79 -2.21 4.43
CA ARG A 165 17.59 -2.78 3.08
C ARG A 165 16.10 -2.91 2.76
N GLY A 166 15.73 -2.64 1.51
CA GLY A 166 14.37 -2.80 1.00
C GLY A 166 14.29 -2.48 -0.49
N ALA A 167 13.07 -2.39 -1.01
CA ALA A 167 12.81 -2.05 -2.41
C ALA A 167 13.42 -0.69 -2.78
N GLU A 168 14.28 -0.69 -3.81
CA GLU A 168 15.00 0.50 -4.29
C GLU A 168 14.16 1.27 -5.32
N ASP A 169 12.90 1.57 -4.97
CA ASP A 169 12.04 2.44 -5.75
C ASP A 169 11.60 3.65 -4.91
N LEU A 170 11.50 4.80 -5.58
CA LEU A 170 11.08 6.06 -5.00
C LEU A 170 10.43 6.91 -6.10
N GLN A 171 9.11 7.01 -6.06
CA GLN A 171 8.32 7.77 -7.02
C GLN A 171 7.50 8.83 -6.31
N LEU A 172 7.48 10.04 -6.88
CA LEU A 172 6.69 11.15 -6.36
C LEU A 172 5.56 11.43 -7.35
N ARG A 173 4.33 11.48 -6.86
CA ARG A 173 3.13 11.71 -7.69
C ARG A 173 2.20 12.68 -6.96
N VAL A 174 1.42 13.45 -7.71
CA VAL A 174 0.36 14.32 -7.17
C VAL A 174 -0.97 13.82 -7.68
N ALA A 175 -1.92 13.62 -6.77
CA ALA A 175 -3.28 13.17 -7.06
C ALA A 175 -4.28 13.83 -6.13
N GLY A 176 -5.59 13.60 -6.35
CA GLY A 176 -6.62 14.01 -5.41
C GLY A 176 -6.58 13.17 -4.12
N LEU A 177 -6.67 13.82 -2.96
CA LEU A 177 -6.64 13.14 -1.65
C LEU A 177 -7.81 12.17 -1.51
N ALA A 178 -9.02 12.63 -1.81
CA ALA A 178 -10.24 11.83 -1.70
C ALA A 178 -10.18 10.58 -2.58
N ASP A 179 -9.77 10.74 -3.85
CA ASP A 179 -9.64 9.63 -4.81
C ASP A 179 -8.59 8.61 -4.34
N THR A 180 -7.46 9.09 -3.82
CA THR A 180 -6.39 8.22 -3.33
C THR A 180 -6.84 7.41 -2.10
N LEU A 181 -7.55 8.05 -1.16
CA LEU A 181 -8.07 7.37 0.02
C LEU A 181 -9.17 6.37 -0.35
N ALA A 182 -10.04 6.71 -1.31
CA ALA A 182 -11.07 5.81 -1.81
C ALA A 182 -10.47 4.59 -2.51
N LEU A 183 -9.40 4.78 -3.31
CA LEU A 183 -8.66 3.69 -3.93
C LEU A 183 -8.02 2.79 -2.86
N GLY A 184 -7.35 3.38 -1.87
CA GLY A 184 -6.74 2.65 -0.76
C GLY A 184 -7.76 1.83 0.04
N ALA A 185 -8.92 2.41 0.35
CA ALA A 185 -10.02 1.70 1.02
C ALA A 185 -10.57 0.54 0.18
N THR A 186 -10.68 0.73 -1.14
CA THR A 186 -11.12 -0.32 -2.07
C THR A 186 -10.12 -1.48 -2.11
N HIS A 187 -8.83 -1.19 -2.17
CA HIS A 187 -7.79 -2.23 -2.09
C HIS A 187 -7.83 -2.98 -0.76
N ALA A 188 -7.89 -2.27 0.37
CA ALA A 188 -7.95 -2.90 1.69
C ALA A 188 -9.17 -3.82 1.86
N ARG A 189 -10.34 -3.39 1.36
CA ARG A 189 -11.55 -4.21 1.34
C ARG A 189 -11.37 -5.46 0.48
N THR A 190 -10.79 -5.31 -0.71
CA THR A 190 -10.55 -6.44 -1.64
C THR A 190 -9.61 -7.48 -1.02
N ILE A 191 -8.52 -7.05 -0.38
CA ILE A 191 -7.58 -7.92 0.34
C ILE A 191 -8.29 -8.64 1.48
N THR A 192 -9.09 -7.92 2.28
CA THR A 192 -9.84 -8.49 3.41
C THR A 192 -10.84 -9.56 2.95
N LEU A 193 -11.55 -9.31 1.84
CA LEU A 193 -12.49 -10.29 1.26
C LEU A 193 -11.77 -11.52 0.71
N ALA A 194 -10.66 -11.33 -0.01
CA ALA A 194 -9.86 -12.44 -0.54
C ALA A 194 -9.27 -13.30 0.59
N PHE A 195 -8.72 -12.67 1.63
CA PHE A 195 -8.22 -13.35 2.82
C PHE A 195 -9.33 -14.14 3.51
N GLY A 196 -10.49 -13.51 3.74
CA GLY A 196 -11.66 -14.15 4.36
C GLY A 196 -12.14 -15.38 3.58
N ALA A 197 -12.17 -15.28 2.24
CA ALA A 197 -12.54 -16.39 1.37
C ALA A 197 -11.56 -17.57 1.48
N LEU A 198 -10.26 -17.30 1.44
CA LEU A 198 -9.23 -18.34 1.59
C LEU A 198 -9.23 -18.97 2.99
N ALA A 199 -9.43 -18.17 4.03
CA ALA A 199 -9.58 -18.67 5.40
C ALA A 199 -10.81 -19.60 5.53
N ALA A 200 -11.94 -19.23 4.93
CA ALA A 200 -13.14 -20.06 4.89
C ALA A 200 -12.91 -21.38 4.12
N MET A 201 -12.22 -21.32 2.97
CA MET A 201 -11.85 -22.53 2.21
C MET A 201 -10.91 -23.45 2.98
N SER A 202 -9.90 -22.88 3.66
CA SER A 202 -8.98 -23.62 4.53
C SER A 202 -9.73 -24.35 5.66
N LEU A 203 -10.62 -23.63 6.34
CA LEU A 203 -11.45 -24.22 7.40
C LEU A 203 -12.41 -25.29 6.85
N GLY A 204 -13.01 -25.06 5.69
CA GLY A 204 -13.86 -26.05 5.01
C GLY A 204 -13.11 -27.33 4.70
N ALA A 205 -11.89 -27.23 4.16
CA ALA A 205 -11.02 -28.39 3.92
C ALA A 205 -10.70 -29.15 5.21
N LEU A 206 -10.43 -28.45 6.32
CA LEU A 206 -10.17 -29.06 7.62
C LEU A 206 -11.40 -29.81 8.17
N VAL A 207 -12.61 -29.27 7.99
CA VAL A 207 -13.86 -29.93 8.38
C VAL A 207 -14.10 -31.19 7.54
N ILE A 208 -13.87 -31.13 6.22
CA ILE A 208 -14.00 -32.31 5.35
C ILE A 208 -12.98 -33.38 5.74
N TRP A 209 -11.74 -32.99 5.99
CA TRP A 209 -10.70 -33.89 6.51
C TRP A 209 -11.16 -34.60 7.80
N LEU A 210 -11.77 -33.86 8.73
CA LEU A 210 -12.21 -34.44 10.00
C LEU A 210 -13.22 -35.59 9.80
N VAL A 211 -14.07 -35.47 8.78
CA VAL A 211 -15.12 -36.44 8.43
C VAL A 211 -14.57 -37.61 7.62
N LEU A 212 -13.83 -37.36 6.54
CA LEU A 212 -13.37 -38.40 5.61
C LEU A 212 -12.04 -39.04 6.03
N LYS A 213 -11.24 -38.35 6.85
CA LYS A 213 -9.87 -38.74 7.27
C LYS A 213 -8.86 -38.90 6.13
N GLU A 214 -9.18 -38.41 4.93
CA GLU A 214 -8.27 -38.44 3.78
C GLU A 214 -7.21 -37.35 3.86
N ARG A 215 -5.93 -37.72 3.77
CA ARG A 215 -4.79 -36.81 3.94
C ARG A 215 -4.74 -35.66 2.93
N ILE A 216 -5.36 -35.80 1.76
CA ILE A 216 -5.36 -34.78 0.71
C ILE A 216 -5.98 -33.46 1.17
N PHE A 217 -6.99 -33.51 2.04
CA PHE A 217 -7.66 -32.31 2.56
C PHE A 217 -6.78 -31.50 3.52
N LEU A 218 -5.82 -32.13 4.21
CA LEU A 218 -4.81 -31.39 4.99
C LEU A 218 -3.90 -30.58 4.07
N LEU A 219 -3.54 -31.12 2.90
CA LEU A 219 -2.73 -30.40 1.92
C LEU A 219 -3.48 -29.19 1.37
N TYR A 220 -4.79 -29.31 1.08
CA TYR A 220 -5.61 -28.17 0.67
C TYR A 220 -5.74 -27.10 1.77
N CYS A 221 -5.96 -27.51 3.02
CA CYS A 221 -5.96 -26.60 4.16
C CYS A 221 -4.64 -25.82 4.28
N ALA A 222 -3.51 -26.52 4.19
CA ALA A 222 -2.19 -25.89 4.21
C ALA A 222 -1.98 -24.93 3.02
N LEU A 223 -2.39 -25.33 1.82
CA LEU A 223 -2.27 -24.51 0.61
C LEU A 223 -3.09 -23.20 0.73
N PHE A 224 -4.35 -23.28 1.13
CA PHE A 224 -5.20 -22.10 1.28
C PHE A 224 -4.72 -21.18 2.41
N THR A 225 -4.22 -21.76 3.50
CA THR A 225 -3.61 -20.98 4.60
C THR A 225 -2.36 -20.26 4.13
N LEU A 226 -1.50 -20.92 3.35
CA LEU A 226 -0.31 -20.31 2.78
C LEU A 226 -0.66 -19.18 1.81
N GLN A 227 -1.68 -19.37 0.96
CA GLN A 227 -2.18 -18.33 0.07
C GLN A 227 -2.78 -17.15 0.83
N ALA A 228 -3.53 -17.40 1.91
CA ALA A 228 -4.10 -16.35 2.75
C ALA A 228 -3.00 -15.51 3.41
N LEU A 229 -1.98 -16.17 3.97
CA LEU A 229 -0.80 -15.51 4.51
C LEU A 229 -0.05 -14.71 3.44
N TYR A 230 0.12 -15.27 2.25
CA TYR A 230 0.76 -14.57 1.14
C TYR A 230 0.04 -13.28 0.78
N ILE A 231 -1.30 -13.29 0.67
CA ILE A 231 -2.11 -12.10 0.41
C ILE A 231 -2.03 -11.07 1.55
N LEU A 232 -1.94 -11.52 2.81
CA LEU A 232 -1.83 -10.62 3.95
C LEU A 232 -0.47 -9.88 4.02
N PHE A 233 0.58 -10.49 3.46
CA PHE A 233 1.93 -9.93 3.41
C PHE A 233 2.25 -9.15 2.13
N LEU A 234 1.32 -9.15 1.16
CA LEU A 234 1.35 -8.33 -0.04
C LEU A 234 0.88 -6.90 0.27
#